data_AF-A0A964LT77-F1
#
_entry.id   AF-A0A964LT77-F1
#
_cell.length_a   1.000
_cell.length_b   1.000
_cell.length_c   1.000
_cell.angle_alpha   90.00
_cell.angle_beta   90.00
_cell.angle_gamma   90.00
#
_symmetry.space_group_name_H-M   'P 1'
#
loop_
_entity.id
_entity.type
_entity.pdbx_description
1 polymer ?
#
loop_
_entity_poly.entity_id
_entity_poly.type
_entity_poly.pdbx_seq_one_letter_code
_entity_poly.pdbx_strand_id
1 'polypeptide(L)'
;MRASIHQAGTVTALLGFLVLGSPTLGQDTALPASYGVAELQGNFTPDPHVRSIKAGGDIDAASIGENCIGYISNSPDYELNYAEATGFNLSFFVIGGVDTTLVVNDPNGAWHCNDDFNGNSGANPGLVFTAPVVGNYDIWVGTYGQGEIGSEVELQITELASPWETTSAPELPQPSAPVNEGPPELVSSGTGFIVSRAGHILTNHHVIEGCRRLTFQIRGELAVETSLLASNASTDLALLKTDLNRDPAVFRGAARVRLGDEVVVYGFPLLGDLSSQGNLTNGIVSALSGLNDDLSRLQMTAQIQPGNSGGPVMNRSGHIVAVVVETANDEYFRDQRGAVIQNLNFGIQDSLARAFLDTNNVSYETAATEGQTLAVVDIAEMAQGFTGTILCYQ
;
A
#
# COMPACT_ATOMS: atom_id res chain seq x y z
N MET A 1 96.19 -29.21 -7.06
CA MET A 1 95.40 -30.47 -6.95
C MET A 1 94.73 -30.49 -5.59
N ARG A 2 93.48 -30.99 -5.54
CA ARG A 2 92.51 -30.99 -4.41
C ARG A 2 91.73 -29.69 -4.28
N ALA A 3 90.41 -29.68 -4.09
CA ALA A 3 89.34 -30.64 -4.33
C ALA A 3 88.07 -29.79 -4.21
N SER A 4 87.18 -29.92 -5.19
CA SER A 4 85.86 -29.27 -5.18
C SER A 4 85.02 -29.86 -4.04
N ILE A 5 84.43 -28.99 -3.21
CA ILE A 5 83.32 -29.34 -2.32
C ILE A 5 82.19 -28.36 -2.65
N HIS A 6 81.20 -28.87 -3.39
CA HIS A 6 79.89 -28.27 -3.54
C HIS A 6 79.17 -28.34 -2.19
N GLN A 7 78.92 -27.19 -1.55
CA GLN A 7 77.81 -27.07 -0.61
C GLN A 7 76.59 -26.56 -1.37
N ALA A 8 75.60 -27.44 -1.51
CA ALA A 8 74.26 -27.09 -1.94
C ALA A 8 73.60 -26.29 -0.81
N GLY A 9 73.54 -24.97 -0.96
CA GLY A 9 72.67 -24.12 -0.16
C GLY A 9 71.23 -24.39 -0.58
N THR A 10 70.48 -25.08 0.28
CA THR A 10 69.02 -25.18 0.18
C THR A 10 68.42 -23.78 0.22
N VAL A 11 67.94 -23.31 -0.94
CA VAL A 11 67.05 -22.15 -1.02
C VAL A 11 65.70 -22.62 -0.48
N THR A 12 65.46 -22.40 0.81
CA THR A 12 64.12 -22.51 1.38
C THR A 12 63.31 -21.35 0.81
N ALA A 13 62.62 -21.60 -0.30
CA ALA A 13 61.56 -20.72 -0.75
C ALA A 13 60.47 -20.74 0.33
N LEU A 14 60.45 -19.71 1.18
CA LEU A 14 59.22 -19.35 1.87
C LEU A 14 58.24 -18.99 0.75
N LEU A 15 57.41 -19.94 0.34
CA LEU A 15 56.09 -19.60 -0.17
C LEU A 15 55.40 -18.87 0.98
N GLY A 16 55.53 -17.54 1.00
CA GLY A 16 54.56 -16.71 1.66
C GLY A 16 53.24 -17.03 0.98
N PHE A 17 52.46 -17.91 1.58
CA PHE A 17 51.04 -17.97 1.31
C PHE A 17 50.53 -16.57 1.61
N LEU A 18 50.30 -15.79 0.57
CA LEU A 18 49.40 -14.66 0.65
C LEU A 18 48.07 -15.32 1.00
N VAL A 19 47.75 -15.34 2.30
CA VAL A 19 46.38 -15.55 2.74
C VAL A 19 45.68 -14.32 2.23
N LEU A 20 45.11 -14.42 1.02
CA LEU A 20 44.03 -13.54 0.61
C LEU A 20 42.97 -13.77 1.68
N GLY A 21 42.91 -12.88 2.66
CA GLY A 21 41.75 -12.80 3.53
C GLY A 21 40.59 -12.63 2.58
N SER A 22 39.69 -13.62 2.56
CA SER A 22 38.38 -13.44 1.94
C SER A 22 37.84 -12.11 2.45
N PRO A 23 37.29 -11.23 1.60
CA PRO A 23 36.62 -10.04 2.10
C PRO A 23 35.60 -10.55 3.13
N THR A 24 35.84 -10.22 4.40
CA THR A 24 34.83 -10.41 5.43
C THR A 24 33.72 -9.48 5.03
N LEU A 25 32.61 -10.06 4.54
CA LEU A 25 31.38 -9.33 4.28
C LEU A 25 30.99 -8.60 5.58
N GLY A 26 30.37 -7.43 5.43
CA GLY A 26 29.96 -6.61 6.57
C GLY A 26 28.85 -7.25 7.41
N GLN A 27 28.19 -8.30 6.89
CA GLN A 27 27.02 -8.94 7.47
C GLN A 27 27.37 -10.36 7.92
N ASP A 28 26.87 -10.73 9.09
CA ASP A 28 27.22 -11.96 9.78
C ASP A 28 26.00 -12.88 9.90
N THR A 29 25.94 -13.87 9.00
CA THR A 29 24.90 -14.91 8.97
C THR A 29 24.96 -15.85 10.19
N ALA A 30 26.04 -15.82 10.99
CA ALA A 30 26.14 -16.64 12.18
C ALA A 30 25.50 -15.99 13.42
N LEU A 31 25.06 -14.73 13.32
CA LEU A 31 24.35 -14.04 14.40
C LEU A 31 22.87 -14.43 14.42
N PRO A 32 22.25 -14.49 15.61
CA PRO A 32 20.84 -14.82 15.72
C PRO A 32 19.96 -13.75 15.07
N ALA A 33 18.91 -14.18 14.38
CA ALA A 33 17.94 -13.29 13.76
C ALA A 33 17.17 -12.44 14.78
N SER A 34 17.06 -11.14 14.52
CA SER A 34 16.50 -10.15 15.46
C SER A 34 14.99 -10.33 15.73
N TYR A 35 14.25 -10.81 14.74
CA TYR A 35 12.78 -10.96 14.78
C TYR A 35 12.33 -12.42 14.74
N GLY A 36 13.27 -13.34 14.91
CA GLY A 36 13.01 -14.77 15.11
C GLY A 36 13.28 -15.64 13.89
N VAL A 37 12.87 -16.90 14.03
CA VAL A 37 13.12 -17.98 13.07
C VAL A 37 11.78 -18.63 12.71
N ALA A 38 11.61 -19.02 11.44
CA ALA A 38 10.53 -19.88 10.98
C ALA A 38 11.06 -21.23 10.50
N GLU A 39 10.30 -22.29 10.79
CA GLU A 39 10.46 -23.60 10.17
C GLU A 39 9.29 -23.78 9.21
N LEU A 40 9.53 -23.67 7.91
CA LEU A 40 8.50 -23.90 6.89
C LEU A 40 8.91 -25.08 6.01
N GLN A 41 7.92 -25.81 5.52
CA GLN A 41 8.08 -26.86 4.53
C GLN A 41 7.28 -26.46 3.30
N GLY A 42 7.56 -27.08 2.16
CA GLY A 42 6.80 -26.81 0.95
C GLY A 42 5.29 -27.03 1.13
N ASN A 43 4.50 -26.22 0.46
CA ASN A 43 3.06 -26.05 0.64
C ASN A 43 2.67 -25.64 2.08
N PHE A 44 3.47 -24.76 2.71
CA PHE A 44 3.18 -24.31 4.08
C PHE A 44 1.85 -23.56 4.15
N THR A 45 1.24 -23.59 5.33
CA THR A 45 0.06 -22.78 5.64
C THR A 45 0.22 -22.17 7.05
N PRO A 46 -0.20 -20.91 7.27
CA PRO A 46 -0.73 -19.97 6.28
C PRO A 46 0.33 -19.51 5.27
N ASP A 47 -0.09 -19.26 4.03
CA ASP A 47 0.70 -18.67 2.95
C ASP A 47 -0.04 -17.40 2.45
N PRO A 48 0.54 -16.19 2.54
CA PRO A 48 1.90 -15.90 2.98
C PRO A 48 2.12 -16.13 4.48
N HIS A 49 3.35 -16.51 4.84
CA HIS A 49 3.86 -16.41 6.20
C HIS A 49 4.33 -14.98 6.44
N VAL A 50 3.66 -14.26 7.34
CA VAL A 50 3.87 -12.81 7.55
C VAL A 50 4.57 -12.53 8.88
N ARG A 51 5.53 -11.61 8.89
CA ARG A 51 6.21 -11.12 10.10
C ARG A 51 6.40 -9.61 10.08
N SER A 52 6.03 -8.95 11.16
CA SER A 52 6.34 -7.54 11.38
C SER A 52 7.79 -7.38 11.82
N ILE A 53 8.55 -6.54 11.13
CA ILE A 53 9.99 -6.30 11.31
C ILE A 53 10.22 -4.79 11.30
N LYS A 54 11.25 -4.30 12.00
CA LYS A 54 11.71 -2.92 11.79
C LYS A 54 12.82 -2.89 10.76
N ALA A 55 12.56 -2.22 9.65
CA ALA A 55 13.48 -2.12 8.53
C ALA A 55 14.68 -1.22 8.87
N GLY A 56 15.84 -1.52 8.29
CA GLY A 56 17.01 -0.65 8.28
C GLY A 56 18.20 -1.17 9.06
N GLY A 57 19.26 -0.36 9.08
CA GLY A 57 20.47 -0.58 9.87
C GLY A 57 21.56 0.40 9.45
N ASP A 58 22.75 0.28 10.05
CA ASP A 58 23.82 1.27 9.86
C ASP A 58 24.86 0.85 8.80
N ILE A 59 24.71 -0.36 8.23
CA ILE A 59 25.71 -0.94 7.32
C ILE A 59 25.21 -0.85 5.89
N ASP A 60 26.04 -0.25 5.03
CA ASP A 60 25.79 -0.15 3.59
C ASP A 60 25.76 -1.54 2.94
N ALA A 61 24.62 -1.89 2.34
CA ALA A 61 24.39 -3.16 1.68
C ALA A 61 25.28 -3.34 0.45
N ALA A 62 25.84 -2.27 -0.13
CA ALA A 62 26.77 -2.35 -1.25
C ALA A 62 28.05 -3.14 -0.93
N SER A 63 28.34 -3.33 0.36
CA SER A 63 29.42 -4.21 0.84
C SER A 63 29.18 -5.71 0.57
N ILE A 64 27.93 -6.11 0.33
CA ILE A 64 27.53 -7.48 -0.06
C ILE A 64 27.72 -7.70 -1.56
N GLY A 65 27.35 -6.70 -2.37
CA GLY A 65 27.52 -6.71 -3.82
C GLY A 65 27.12 -5.37 -4.43
N GLU A 66 27.66 -5.05 -5.60
CA GLU A 66 27.48 -3.74 -6.26
C GLU A 66 26.01 -3.38 -6.57
N ASN A 67 25.11 -4.37 -6.57
CA ASN A 67 23.68 -4.20 -6.85
C ASN A 67 22.80 -4.21 -5.59
N CYS A 68 23.38 -4.39 -4.41
CA CYS A 68 22.67 -4.32 -3.14
C CYS A 68 22.68 -2.87 -2.68
N ILE A 69 21.53 -2.20 -2.76
CA ILE A 69 21.40 -0.78 -2.43
C ILE A 69 20.65 -0.66 -1.10
N GLY A 70 21.03 0.34 -0.30
CA GLY A 70 20.40 0.66 0.97
C GLY A 70 21.23 0.24 2.18
N TYR A 71 20.61 0.30 3.35
CA TYR A 71 21.25 0.08 4.63
C TYR A 71 20.54 -1.00 5.43
N ILE A 72 21.31 -1.96 5.92
CA ILE A 72 20.85 -3.15 6.64
C ILE A 72 21.59 -3.31 7.96
N SER A 73 21.00 -4.13 8.84
CA SER A 73 21.57 -4.53 10.11
C SER A 73 22.75 -5.51 9.94
N ASN A 74 23.55 -5.70 11.00
CA ASN A 74 24.71 -6.61 10.97
C ASN A 74 24.30 -8.09 11.04
N SER A 75 23.32 -8.40 11.88
CA SER A 75 22.69 -9.73 12.02
C SER A 75 21.46 -9.82 11.12
N PRO A 76 21.03 -11.01 10.70
CA PRO A 76 19.75 -11.17 10.01
C PRO A 76 18.60 -10.57 10.82
N ASP A 77 17.58 -10.10 10.14
CA ASP A 77 16.33 -9.67 10.77
C ASP A 77 15.40 -10.88 10.95
N TYR A 78 15.36 -11.79 9.98
CA TYR A 78 14.59 -13.01 10.06
C TYR A 78 15.36 -14.20 9.47
N GLU A 79 15.11 -15.38 10.00
CA GLU A 79 15.71 -16.63 9.52
C GLU A 79 14.59 -17.59 9.11
N LEU A 80 14.74 -18.23 7.95
CA LEU A 80 13.84 -19.25 7.46
C LEU A 80 14.59 -20.56 7.23
N ASN A 81 14.24 -21.57 8.03
CA ASN A 81 14.60 -22.95 7.79
C ASN A 81 13.55 -23.59 6.88
N TYR A 82 13.86 -23.70 5.58
CA TYR A 82 12.98 -24.29 4.59
C TYR A 82 13.28 -25.79 4.42
N ALA A 83 12.42 -26.64 4.97
CA ALA A 83 12.70 -28.05 5.23
C ALA A 83 12.47 -28.99 4.03
N GLU A 84 11.60 -28.63 3.08
CA GLU A 84 11.28 -29.45 1.90
C GLU A 84 10.80 -28.56 0.75
N ALA A 85 11.31 -28.76 -0.48
CA ALA A 85 10.86 -28.03 -1.66
C ALA A 85 9.80 -28.82 -2.43
N THR A 86 8.66 -28.21 -2.74
CA THR A 86 7.52 -28.86 -3.43
C THR A 86 7.42 -28.52 -4.92
N GLY A 87 8.39 -27.81 -5.48
CA GLY A 87 8.44 -27.42 -6.90
C GLY A 87 7.75 -26.09 -7.22
N PHE A 88 7.21 -25.41 -6.20
CA PHE A 88 6.78 -24.02 -6.30
C PHE A 88 7.95 -23.06 -6.16
N ASN A 89 7.72 -21.79 -6.51
CA ASN A 89 8.67 -20.74 -6.19
C ASN A 89 8.71 -20.56 -4.67
N LEU A 90 9.78 -19.96 -4.15
CA LEU A 90 9.79 -19.37 -2.81
C LEU A 90 10.07 -17.88 -2.98
N SER A 91 9.17 -17.05 -2.49
CA SER A 91 9.24 -15.61 -2.71
C SER A 91 9.22 -14.87 -1.38
N PHE A 92 9.97 -13.78 -1.33
CA PHE A 92 10.11 -12.91 -0.18
C PHE A 92 9.72 -11.51 -0.63
N PHE A 93 8.77 -10.88 0.06
CA PHE A 93 8.30 -9.53 -0.24
C PHE A 93 8.30 -8.70 1.04
N VAL A 94 8.61 -7.41 0.91
CA VAL A 94 8.46 -6.46 2.01
C VAL A 94 7.35 -5.49 1.64
N ILE A 95 6.41 -5.28 2.55
CA ILE A 95 5.32 -4.33 2.38
C ILE A 95 5.42 -3.30 3.49
N GLY A 96 5.61 -2.04 3.10
CA GLY A 96 5.73 -0.94 4.04
C GLY A 96 5.36 0.40 3.42
N GLY A 97 5.22 1.42 4.28
CA GLY A 97 5.03 2.81 3.85
C GLY A 97 6.33 3.58 3.59
N VAL A 98 7.49 2.90 3.68
CA VAL A 98 8.83 3.47 3.48
C VAL A 98 9.55 2.72 2.37
N ASP A 99 10.55 3.37 1.78
CA ASP A 99 11.40 2.79 0.73
C ASP A 99 12.34 1.76 1.36
N THR A 100 12.09 0.49 1.07
CA THR A 100 12.78 -0.64 1.72
C THR A 100 13.68 -1.37 0.75
N THR A 101 14.71 -2.00 1.29
CA THR A 101 15.57 -2.93 0.54
C THR A 101 15.47 -4.32 1.15
N LEU A 102 15.54 -5.35 0.32
CA LEU A 102 15.52 -6.73 0.75
C LEU A 102 16.82 -7.41 0.34
N VAL A 103 17.48 -8.02 1.32
CA VAL A 103 18.70 -8.81 1.11
C VAL A 103 18.50 -10.19 1.70
N VAL A 104 18.81 -11.23 0.93
CA VAL A 104 18.70 -12.63 1.35
C VAL A 104 20.00 -13.38 1.06
N ASN A 105 20.54 -14.06 2.07
CA ASN A 105 21.56 -15.10 1.88
C ASN A 105 20.85 -16.45 1.77
N ASP A 106 21.02 -17.14 0.65
CA ASP A 106 20.39 -18.43 0.40
C ASP A 106 21.16 -19.61 1.05
N PRO A 107 20.60 -20.83 1.08
CA PRO A 107 21.26 -21.99 1.67
C PRO A 107 22.61 -22.39 1.05
N ASN A 108 22.90 -21.90 -0.17
CA ASN A 108 24.18 -22.13 -0.84
C ASN A 108 25.21 -21.04 -0.51
N GLY A 109 24.83 -20.04 0.30
CA GLY A 109 25.64 -18.88 0.65
C GLY A 109 25.65 -17.80 -0.42
N ALA A 110 24.76 -17.85 -1.43
CA ALA A 110 24.65 -16.81 -2.43
C ALA A 110 23.77 -15.66 -1.94
N TRP A 111 24.18 -14.43 -2.23
CA TRP A 111 23.47 -13.21 -1.83
C TRP A 111 22.58 -12.70 -2.95
N HIS A 112 21.35 -12.35 -2.59
CA HIS A 112 20.33 -11.83 -3.47
C HIS A 112 19.81 -10.53 -2.88
N CYS A 113 19.68 -9.50 -3.71
CA CYS A 113 19.27 -8.18 -3.26
C CYS A 113 18.27 -7.60 -4.26
N ASN A 114 17.27 -6.92 -3.73
CA ASN A 114 16.36 -6.11 -4.52
C ASN A 114 15.80 -4.99 -3.64
N ASP A 115 15.77 -3.76 -4.14
CA ASP A 115 15.09 -2.61 -3.54
C ASP A 115 13.73 -2.32 -4.20
N ASP A 116 13.56 -2.64 -5.49
CA ASP A 116 12.31 -2.45 -6.23
C ASP A 116 11.89 -3.71 -6.98
N PHE A 117 10.80 -4.36 -6.55
CA PHE A 117 10.36 -5.59 -7.20
C PHE A 117 9.92 -5.39 -8.66
N ASN A 118 8.94 -4.51 -8.90
CA ASN A 118 8.45 -4.19 -10.25
C ASN A 118 7.67 -2.86 -10.28
N GLY A 119 7.24 -2.42 -11.48
CA GLY A 119 6.52 -1.16 -11.65
C GLY A 119 5.13 -1.06 -10.97
N ASN A 120 4.62 -2.14 -10.38
CA ASN A 120 3.35 -2.17 -9.66
C ASN A 120 3.54 -2.33 -8.14
N SER A 121 4.75 -2.64 -7.65
CA SER A 121 5.04 -2.77 -6.21
C SER A 121 5.29 -1.43 -5.51
N GLY A 122 5.39 -0.33 -6.28
CA GLY A 122 5.87 0.95 -5.76
C GLY A 122 7.37 0.89 -5.55
N ALA A 123 7.84 1.35 -4.37
CA ALA A 123 9.23 1.26 -3.92
C ALA A 123 9.46 0.07 -2.97
N ASN A 124 8.62 -0.97 -3.11
CA ASN A 124 8.71 -2.15 -2.25
C ASN A 124 9.51 -3.26 -2.95
N PRO A 125 10.44 -3.91 -2.23
CA PRO A 125 11.32 -4.92 -2.76
C PRO A 125 10.68 -6.31 -2.77
N GLY A 126 11.25 -7.18 -3.58
CA GLY A 126 10.86 -8.58 -3.65
C GLY A 126 11.92 -9.46 -4.28
N LEU A 127 12.01 -10.71 -3.82
CA LEU A 127 12.90 -11.72 -4.37
C LEU A 127 12.10 -13.00 -4.64
N VAL A 128 12.20 -13.52 -5.85
CA VAL A 128 11.50 -14.75 -6.27
C VAL A 128 12.53 -15.81 -6.64
N PHE A 129 12.56 -16.89 -5.89
CA PHE A 129 13.39 -18.06 -6.15
C PHE A 129 12.56 -19.08 -6.91
N THR A 130 12.77 -19.19 -8.23
CA THR A 130 11.99 -20.11 -9.09
C THR A 130 12.40 -21.58 -8.97
N ALA A 131 13.45 -21.86 -8.22
CA ALA A 131 13.93 -23.20 -7.90
C ALA A 131 14.56 -23.16 -6.49
N PRO A 132 13.74 -22.99 -5.44
CA PRO A 132 14.26 -22.81 -4.09
C PRO A 132 14.96 -24.09 -3.62
N VAL A 133 16.07 -23.89 -2.90
CA VAL A 133 16.83 -24.99 -2.30
C VAL A 133 16.40 -25.15 -0.85
N VAL A 134 16.36 -26.39 -0.38
CA VAL A 134 16.12 -26.73 1.03
C VAL A 134 17.30 -26.25 1.87
N GLY A 135 17.01 -25.60 2.99
CA GLY A 135 18.00 -25.14 3.95
C GLY A 135 17.65 -23.77 4.54
N ASN A 136 18.66 -23.13 5.13
CA ASN A 136 18.47 -21.86 5.81
C ASN A 136 18.58 -20.66 4.87
N TYR A 137 17.63 -19.74 4.96
CA TYR A 137 17.65 -18.43 4.33
C TYR A 137 17.77 -17.37 5.42
N ASP A 138 18.84 -16.57 5.35
CA ASP A 138 19.03 -15.44 6.24
C ASP A 138 18.52 -14.17 5.54
N ILE A 139 17.66 -13.41 6.22
CA ILE A 139 16.87 -12.34 5.61
C ILE A 139 17.13 -11.02 6.34
N TRP A 140 17.49 -9.99 5.59
CA TRP A 140 17.63 -8.61 6.04
C TRP A 140 16.60 -7.73 5.34
N VAL A 141 15.92 -6.92 6.14
CA VAL A 141 14.99 -5.91 5.65
C VAL A 141 15.58 -4.56 5.99
N GLY A 142 16.12 -3.89 4.97
CA GLY A 142 16.78 -2.59 5.10
C GLY A 142 15.89 -1.44 4.65
N THR A 143 16.48 -0.25 4.67
CA THR A 143 15.91 0.96 4.06
C THR A 143 16.82 1.49 2.97
N TYR A 144 16.25 2.12 1.94
CA TYR A 144 17.05 2.71 0.88
C TYR A 144 17.95 3.83 1.42
N GLY A 145 17.42 4.68 2.31
CA GLY A 145 18.16 5.77 2.95
C GLY A 145 18.66 5.45 4.37
N GLN A 146 19.80 6.04 4.75
CA GLN A 146 20.41 5.92 6.09
C GLN A 146 19.60 6.60 7.21
N GLY A 147 18.60 7.42 6.84
CA GLY A 147 17.75 8.18 7.77
C GLY A 147 16.39 7.55 8.06
N GLU A 148 16.10 6.38 7.48
CA GLU A 148 14.77 5.72 7.53
C GLU A 148 14.78 4.48 8.45
N ILE A 149 15.85 4.32 9.25
CA ILE A 149 16.07 3.16 10.12
C ILE A 149 14.97 3.08 11.21
N GLY A 150 14.35 1.90 11.33
CA GLY A 150 13.48 1.54 12.44
C GLY A 150 11.98 1.55 12.14
N SER A 151 11.56 1.78 10.89
CA SER A 151 10.17 1.74 10.46
C SER A 151 9.60 0.31 10.49
N GLU A 152 8.42 0.13 11.06
CA GLU A 152 7.73 -1.17 11.05
C GLU A 152 7.17 -1.49 9.66
N VAL A 153 7.51 -2.66 9.14
CA VAL A 153 7.10 -3.19 7.84
C VAL A 153 6.73 -4.67 7.97
N GLU A 154 6.07 -5.21 6.95
CA GLU A 154 5.71 -6.63 6.88
C GLU A 154 6.61 -7.38 5.91
N LEU A 155 7.35 -8.36 6.42
CA LEU A 155 7.99 -9.40 5.61
C LEU A 155 6.97 -10.49 5.31
N GLN A 156 6.73 -10.77 4.04
CA GLN A 156 5.89 -11.86 3.56
C GLN A 156 6.71 -12.92 2.84
N ILE A 157 6.58 -14.18 3.25
CA ILE A 157 7.21 -15.34 2.62
C ILE A 157 6.08 -16.18 1.99
N THR A 158 6.15 -16.42 0.68
CA THR A 158 5.07 -17.08 -0.06
C THR A 158 5.58 -18.03 -1.14
N GLU A 159 4.84 -19.12 -1.40
CA GLU A 159 5.08 -19.97 -2.58
C GLU A 159 4.21 -19.60 -3.78
N LEU A 160 3.31 -18.64 -3.56
CA LEU A 160 2.36 -18.16 -4.55
C LEU A 160 2.92 -16.95 -5.32
N ALA A 161 2.05 -16.38 -6.15
CA ALA A 161 2.37 -15.19 -6.93
C ALA A 161 2.68 -13.99 -6.03
N SER A 162 3.34 -12.99 -6.61
CA SER A 162 3.59 -11.72 -5.95
C SER A 162 2.29 -11.10 -5.43
N PRO A 163 2.30 -10.43 -4.25
CA PRO A 163 1.13 -9.72 -3.73
C PRO A 163 0.64 -8.61 -4.66
N TRP A 164 1.44 -8.21 -5.65
CA TRP A 164 1.13 -7.17 -6.62
C TRP A 164 0.75 -7.70 -8.02
N GLU A 165 0.82 -9.02 -8.26
CA GLU A 165 0.39 -9.62 -9.53
C GLU A 165 -1.09 -10.05 -9.48
N THR A 166 -1.96 -9.22 -10.04
CA THR A 166 -3.32 -9.62 -10.42
C THR A 166 -3.31 -10.28 -11.81
N THR A 167 -2.75 -11.49 -11.93
CA THR A 167 -2.91 -12.29 -13.15
C THR A 167 -3.66 -13.58 -12.88
N SER A 168 -4.87 -13.59 -13.43
CA SER A 168 -5.71 -14.75 -13.69
C SER A 168 -4.95 -15.88 -14.40
N ALA A 169 -4.60 -16.93 -13.65
CA ALA A 169 -4.27 -18.24 -14.23
C ALA A 169 -5.44 -19.21 -14.00
N PRO A 170 -5.87 -19.98 -15.02
CA PRO A 170 -6.99 -20.91 -14.91
C PRO A 170 -6.56 -22.17 -14.13
N GLU A 171 -7.22 -22.44 -13.02
CA GLU A 171 -6.98 -23.65 -12.24
C GLU A 171 -7.47 -24.90 -13.00
N LEU A 172 -6.60 -25.90 -13.13
CA LEU A 172 -6.96 -27.22 -13.65
C LEU A 172 -7.95 -27.90 -12.68
N PRO A 173 -8.97 -28.63 -13.18
CA PRO A 173 -10.02 -29.17 -12.34
C PRO A 173 -9.48 -30.30 -11.43
N GLN A 174 -9.31 -30.02 -10.15
CA GLN A 174 -9.24 -31.04 -9.10
C GLN A 174 -10.67 -31.31 -8.57
N PRO A 175 -11.05 -32.57 -8.29
CA PRO A 175 -12.39 -32.90 -7.80
C PRO A 175 -12.63 -32.23 -6.44
N SER A 176 -13.53 -31.25 -6.41
CA SER A 176 -13.87 -30.44 -5.25
C SER A 176 -14.41 -31.29 -4.09
N ALA A 177 -13.64 -31.36 -3.00
CA ALA A 177 -14.26 -31.35 -1.67
C ALA A 177 -14.87 -29.95 -1.46
N PRO A 178 -16.05 -29.82 -0.82
CA PRO A 178 -16.65 -28.51 -0.61
C PRO A 178 -15.72 -27.68 0.30
N VAL A 179 -15.09 -26.66 -0.28
CA VAL A 179 -14.46 -25.59 0.47
C VAL A 179 -15.61 -24.91 1.21
N ASN A 180 -15.68 -25.09 2.53
CA ASN A 180 -16.38 -24.13 3.35
C ASN A 180 -15.55 -22.85 3.26
N GLU A 181 -15.90 -21.97 2.32
CA GLU A 181 -15.50 -20.57 2.43
C GLU A 181 -15.92 -20.12 3.83
N GLY A 182 -14.95 -19.71 4.63
CA GLY A 182 -15.24 -19.01 5.87
C GLY A 182 -16.16 -17.81 5.58
N PRO A 183 -16.90 -17.31 6.58
CA PRO A 183 -17.70 -16.11 6.36
C PRO A 183 -16.81 -15.00 5.78
N PRO A 184 -17.30 -14.22 4.79
CA PRO A 184 -16.51 -13.18 4.13
C PRO A 184 -15.84 -12.25 5.16
N GLU A 185 -14.53 -12.06 5.03
CA GLU A 185 -13.77 -11.23 5.96
C GLU A 185 -13.77 -9.77 5.49
N LEU A 186 -14.02 -8.82 6.39
CA LEU A 186 -13.96 -7.40 6.07
C LEU A 186 -12.49 -6.96 6.01
N VAL A 187 -12.00 -6.59 4.84
CA VAL A 187 -10.58 -6.22 4.63
C VAL A 187 -10.36 -4.72 4.43
N SER A 188 -11.39 -3.98 4.00
CA SER A 188 -11.31 -2.53 3.82
C SER A 188 -12.68 -1.88 4.00
N SER A 189 -12.66 -0.58 4.31
CA SER A 189 -13.86 0.23 4.37
C SER A 189 -13.61 1.68 4.00
N GLY A 190 -14.64 2.31 3.47
CA GLY A 190 -14.60 3.71 3.10
C GLY A 190 -15.99 4.31 2.97
N THR A 191 -16.04 5.48 2.34
CA THR A 191 -17.27 6.20 2.04
C THR A 191 -17.51 6.17 0.54
N GLY A 192 -18.77 6.10 0.13
CA GLY A 192 -19.19 6.35 -1.25
C GLY A 192 -20.43 7.22 -1.27
N PHE A 193 -20.70 7.84 -2.42
CA PHE A 193 -21.91 8.63 -2.60
C PHE A 193 -22.57 8.42 -3.97
N ILE A 194 -23.89 8.47 -3.99
CA ILE A 194 -24.70 8.26 -5.19
C ILE A 194 -24.61 9.48 -6.09
N VAL A 195 -24.23 9.27 -7.36
CA VAL A 195 -24.02 10.31 -8.37
C VAL A 195 -25.06 10.30 -9.49
N SER A 196 -25.97 9.32 -9.51
CA SER A 196 -27.09 9.29 -10.47
C SER A 196 -28.33 8.60 -9.90
N ARG A 197 -29.51 8.95 -10.45
CA ARG A 197 -30.78 8.27 -10.13
C ARG A 197 -30.81 6.79 -10.51
N ALA A 198 -29.88 6.34 -11.36
CA ALA A 198 -29.73 4.94 -11.73
C ALA A 198 -28.94 4.11 -10.69
N GLY A 199 -28.53 4.73 -9.57
CA GLY A 199 -27.83 4.03 -8.48
C GLY A 199 -26.33 3.84 -8.75
N HIS A 200 -25.70 4.77 -9.46
CA HIS A 200 -24.24 4.79 -9.58
C HIS A 200 -23.64 5.44 -8.34
N ILE A 201 -22.61 4.83 -7.77
CA ILE A 201 -21.90 5.30 -6.57
C ILE A 201 -20.46 5.61 -6.96
N LEU A 202 -19.95 6.77 -6.54
CA LEU A 202 -18.56 7.14 -6.65
C LEU A 202 -17.84 6.92 -5.31
N THR A 203 -16.64 6.36 -5.35
CA THR A 203 -15.73 6.16 -4.21
C THR A 203 -14.28 6.15 -4.71
N ASN A 204 -13.31 5.85 -3.84
CA ASN A 204 -11.91 5.70 -4.24
C ASN A 204 -11.59 4.30 -4.75
N HIS A 205 -10.51 4.18 -5.53
CA HIS A 205 -10.03 2.88 -6.01
C HIS A 205 -9.47 2.05 -4.86
N HIS A 206 -8.63 2.64 -4.01
CA HIS A 206 -8.00 1.92 -2.89
C HIS A 206 -9.02 1.37 -1.86
N VAL A 207 -10.22 1.96 -1.79
CA VAL A 207 -11.31 1.45 -0.93
C VAL A 207 -11.84 0.10 -1.43
N ILE A 208 -11.80 -0.11 -2.75
CA ILE A 208 -12.40 -1.28 -3.42
C ILE A 208 -11.37 -2.27 -3.96
N GLU A 209 -10.09 -2.03 -3.71
CA GLU A 209 -9.00 -2.85 -4.23
C GLU A 209 -9.04 -4.26 -3.63
N GLY A 210 -8.95 -5.28 -4.50
CA GLY A 210 -8.94 -6.68 -4.09
C GLY A 210 -10.26 -7.21 -3.53
N CYS A 211 -11.37 -6.46 -3.53
CA CYS A 211 -12.63 -6.92 -2.95
C CYS A 211 -13.28 -8.04 -3.79
N ARG A 212 -13.66 -9.14 -3.14
CA ARG A 212 -14.53 -10.17 -3.74
C ARG A 212 -16.00 -9.82 -3.63
N ARG A 213 -16.39 -9.15 -2.55
CA ARG A 213 -17.76 -8.68 -2.33
C ARG A 213 -17.75 -7.25 -1.84
N LEU A 214 -18.59 -6.42 -2.46
CA LEU A 214 -18.75 -5.01 -2.10
C LEU A 214 -20.17 -4.78 -1.61
N THR A 215 -20.32 -4.17 -0.45
CA THR A 215 -21.62 -3.67 0.01
C THR A 215 -21.60 -2.17 0.21
N PHE A 216 -22.75 -1.55 -0.02
CA PHE A 216 -23.01 -0.15 0.25
C PHE A 216 -24.15 -0.01 1.25
N GLN A 217 -24.00 0.87 2.23
CA GLN A 217 -25.01 1.07 3.26
C GLN A 217 -25.25 2.54 3.53
N ILE A 218 -26.46 3.01 3.23
CA ILE A 218 -26.95 4.32 3.69
C ILE A 218 -27.36 4.18 5.16
N ARG A 219 -27.17 5.26 5.94
CA ARG A 219 -27.50 5.28 7.37
C ARG A 219 -28.91 4.77 7.65
N GLY A 220 -29.01 3.80 8.56
CA GLY A 220 -30.30 3.27 9.03
C GLY A 220 -30.97 2.30 8.04
N GLU A 221 -30.31 2.00 6.93
CA GLU A 221 -30.78 1.05 5.92
C GLU A 221 -29.99 -0.25 5.99
N LEU A 222 -30.50 -1.28 5.33
CA LEU A 222 -29.76 -2.53 5.17
C LEU A 222 -28.64 -2.31 4.14
N ALA A 223 -27.48 -2.92 4.40
CA ALA A 223 -26.41 -2.96 3.41
C ALA A 223 -26.91 -3.71 2.16
N VAL A 224 -26.66 -3.12 1.00
CA VAL A 224 -26.98 -3.69 -0.31
C VAL A 224 -25.70 -4.11 -1.00
N GLU A 225 -25.72 -5.21 -1.74
CA GLU A 225 -24.59 -5.56 -2.59
C GLU A 225 -24.47 -4.58 -3.76
N THR A 226 -23.23 -4.39 -4.20
CA THR A 226 -22.91 -3.54 -5.34
C THR A 226 -22.01 -4.28 -6.31
N SER A 227 -22.06 -3.90 -7.58
CA SER A 227 -21.11 -4.37 -8.59
C SER A 227 -20.14 -3.25 -8.95
N LEU A 228 -18.88 -3.63 -9.18
CA LEU A 228 -17.88 -2.73 -9.74
C LEU A 228 -18.14 -2.55 -11.24
N LEU A 229 -18.32 -1.30 -11.68
CA LEU A 229 -18.47 -0.97 -13.10
C LEU A 229 -17.15 -0.52 -13.74
N ALA A 230 -16.40 0.30 -13.03
CA ALA A 230 -15.11 0.82 -13.49
C ALA A 230 -14.25 1.28 -12.30
N SER A 231 -12.94 1.23 -12.46
CA SER A 231 -11.98 1.81 -11.52
C SER A 231 -10.76 2.33 -12.26
N ASN A 232 -10.08 3.31 -11.67
CA ASN A 232 -8.83 3.84 -12.18
C ASN A 232 -7.90 4.15 -11.02
N ALA A 233 -6.84 3.34 -10.89
CA ALA A 233 -5.82 3.47 -9.85
C ALA A 233 -5.06 4.80 -9.93
N SER A 234 -4.76 5.30 -11.14
CA SER A 234 -4.01 6.55 -11.32
C SER A 234 -4.77 7.78 -10.83
N THR A 235 -6.10 7.78 -10.93
CA THR A 235 -6.94 8.88 -10.42
C THR A 235 -7.53 8.60 -9.05
N ASP A 236 -7.31 7.39 -8.52
CA ASP A 236 -7.92 6.85 -7.32
C ASP A 236 -9.46 7.01 -7.27
N LEU A 237 -10.13 6.70 -8.38
CA LEU A 237 -11.59 6.76 -8.50
C LEU A 237 -12.16 5.39 -8.88
N ALA A 238 -13.28 5.03 -8.28
CA ALA A 238 -14.06 3.85 -8.62
C ALA A 238 -15.55 4.16 -8.73
N LEU A 239 -16.19 3.46 -9.65
CA LEU A 239 -17.61 3.54 -9.96
C LEU A 239 -18.27 2.21 -9.65
N LEU A 240 -19.21 2.23 -8.71
CA LEU A 240 -20.00 1.08 -8.33
C LEU A 240 -21.46 1.25 -8.77
N LYS A 241 -22.20 0.14 -8.81
CA LYS A 241 -23.63 0.11 -9.12
C LYS A 241 -24.42 -0.56 -8.02
N THR A 242 -25.53 0.06 -7.66
CA THR A 242 -26.58 -0.49 -6.79
C THR A 242 -27.96 -0.26 -7.40
N ASP A 243 -28.96 -0.98 -6.91
CA ASP A 243 -30.37 -0.81 -7.32
C ASP A 243 -31.13 0.22 -6.46
N LEU A 244 -30.45 0.88 -5.52
CA LEU A 244 -31.03 1.99 -4.77
C LEU A 244 -31.38 3.16 -5.70
N ASN A 245 -32.62 3.63 -5.57
CA ASN A 245 -33.09 4.85 -6.22
C ASN A 245 -33.13 5.99 -5.20
N ARG A 246 -32.19 6.94 -5.33
CA ARG A 246 -32.03 8.11 -4.46
C ARG A 246 -31.82 9.36 -5.30
N ASP A 247 -32.13 10.51 -4.70
CA ASP A 247 -31.68 11.78 -5.27
C ASP A 247 -30.15 11.84 -5.21
N PRO A 248 -29.47 12.04 -6.36
CA PRO A 248 -28.03 11.98 -6.41
C PRO A 248 -27.39 13.27 -5.89
N ALA A 249 -26.10 13.17 -5.55
CA ALA A 249 -25.28 14.34 -5.32
C ALA A 249 -25.19 15.21 -6.59
N VAL A 250 -25.18 16.54 -6.39
CA VAL A 250 -25.10 17.53 -7.47
C VAL A 250 -23.69 18.13 -7.49
N PHE A 251 -23.03 18.09 -8.65
CA PHE A 251 -21.71 18.70 -8.81
C PHE A 251 -21.83 20.21 -9.03
N ARG A 252 -20.80 20.98 -8.64
CA ARG A 252 -20.79 22.46 -8.78
C ARG A 252 -20.91 22.98 -10.22
N GLY A 253 -20.73 22.13 -11.23
CA GLY A 253 -20.74 22.52 -12.64
C GLY A 253 -19.56 23.43 -13.00
N ALA A 254 -19.85 24.56 -13.67
CA ALA A 254 -18.82 25.48 -14.17
C ALA A 254 -18.30 26.48 -13.11
N ALA A 255 -18.97 26.61 -11.95
CA ALA A 255 -18.60 27.57 -10.91
C ALA A 255 -17.24 27.22 -10.30
N ARG A 256 -16.26 28.12 -10.31
CA ARG A 256 -14.87 27.81 -9.90
C ARG A 256 -14.72 27.70 -8.37
N VAL A 257 -13.92 26.74 -7.91
CA VAL A 257 -13.43 26.68 -6.52
C VAL A 257 -12.34 27.73 -6.33
N ARG A 258 -12.36 28.42 -5.18
CA ARG A 258 -11.40 29.46 -4.81
C ARG A 258 -10.75 29.12 -3.47
N LEU A 259 -9.56 29.67 -3.27
CA LEU A 259 -8.90 29.68 -1.97
C LEU A 259 -9.81 30.34 -0.93
N GLY A 260 -9.98 29.67 0.21
CA GLY A 260 -10.84 30.12 1.30
C GLY A 260 -12.33 29.80 1.14
N ASP A 261 -12.76 29.15 0.05
CA ASP A 261 -14.14 28.67 -0.03
C ASP A 261 -14.40 27.66 1.11
N GLU A 262 -15.50 27.85 1.82
CA GLU A 262 -15.93 26.95 2.89
C GLU A 262 -16.40 25.62 2.31
N VAL A 263 -15.93 24.53 2.93
CA VAL A 263 -16.26 23.17 2.56
C VAL A 263 -16.78 22.36 3.75
N VAL A 264 -17.62 21.40 3.44
CA VAL A 264 -18.20 20.43 4.38
C VAL A 264 -17.91 19.04 3.84
N VAL A 265 -17.42 18.16 4.70
CA VAL A 265 -17.16 16.76 4.39
C VAL A 265 -18.12 15.92 5.20
N TYR A 266 -18.73 14.93 4.55
CA TYR A 266 -19.54 13.91 5.21
C TYR A 266 -19.00 12.53 4.85
N GLY A 267 -18.79 11.67 5.85
CA GLY A 267 -18.26 10.33 5.64
C GLY A 267 -18.36 9.44 6.87
N PHE A 268 -17.83 8.23 6.77
CA PHE A 268 -17.95 7.19 7.79
C PHE A 268 -16.56 6.78 8.29
N PRO A 269 -16.00 7.52 9.27
CA PRO A 269 -14.71 7.17 9.83
C PRO A 269 -14.82 5.95 10.76
N LEU A 270 -13.78 5.12 10.80
CA LEU A 270 -13.56 4.03 11.78
C LEU A 270 -14.81 3.17 12.07
N LEU A 271 -15.14 2.25 11.16
CA LEU A 271 -16.28 1.35 11.34
C LEU A 271 -16.19 0.55 12.65
N GLY A 272 -17.25 0.61 13.45
CA GLY A 272 -17.37 -0.11 14.72
C GLY A 272 -16.87 0.68 15.94
N ASP A 273 -15.92 1.60 15.76
CA ASP A 273 -15.33 2.39 16.86
C ASP A 273 -15.90 3.81 16.99
N LEU A 274 -16.44 4.37 15.90
CA LEU A 274 -17.10 5.68 15.88
C LEU A 274 -18.59 5.59 15.49
N SER A 275 -19.24 6.75 15.40
CA SER A 275 -20.66 6.88 15.11
C SER A 275 -21.05 6.17 13.80
N SER A 276 -21.96 5.20 13.90
CA SER A 276 -22.65 4.57 12.76
C SER A 276 -23.56 5.54 11.98
N GLN A 277 -23.64 6.80 12.41
CA GLN A 277 -24.45 7.85 11.78
C GLN A 277 -23.66 8.70 10.78
N GLY A 278 -22.37 8.40 10.60
CA GLY A 278 -21.44 9.24 9.83
C GLY A 278 -20.97 10.46 10.63
N ASN A 279 -19.87 11.05 10.19
CA ASN A 279 -19.28 12.25 10.75
C ASN A 279 -19.35 13.38 9.73
N LEU A 280 -19.63 14.58 10.22
CA LEU A 280 -19.66 15.81 9.44
C LEU A 280 -18.56 16.74 9.96
N THR A 281 -17.66 17.15 9.08
CA THR A 281 -16.62 18.13 9.40
C THR A 281 -16.68 19.30 8.44
N ASN A 282 -16.23 20.46 8.89
CA ASN A 282 -16.19 21.67 8.09
C ASN A 282 -14.77 22.27 8.08
N GLY A 283 -14.47 23.00 7.03
CA GLY A 283 -13.18 23.66 6.86
C GLY A 283 -13.21 24.60 5.65
N ILE A 284 -12.04 24.88 5.11
CA ILE A 284 -11.87 25.70 3.91
C ILE A 284 -10.97 24.99 2.89
N VAL A 285 -11.04 25.41 1.64
CA VAL A 285 -10.03 25.10 0.62
C VAL A 285 -8.77 25.91 0.91
N SER A 286 -7.68 25.23 1.30
CA SER A 286 -6.39 25.84 1.64
C SER A 286 -5.45 25.95 0.43
N ALA A 287 -5.59 25.07 -0.56
CA ALA A 287 -4.87 25.14 -1.84
C ALA A 287 -5.71 24.54 -2.98
N LEU A 288 -5.49 25.01 -4.21
CA LEU A 288 -6.16 24.52 -5.42
C LEU A 288 -5.34 23.44 -6.16
N SER A 289 -4.30 22.93 -5.52
CA SER A 289 -3.42 21.86 -5.99
C SER A 289 -3.03 20.96 -4.82
N GLY A 290 -2.70 19.71 -5.10
CA GLY A 290 -2.12 18.78 -4.15
C GLY A 290 -0.64 19.04 -3.87
N LEU A 291 0.07 18.00 -3.41
CA LEU A 291 1.52 18.05 -3.27
C LEU A 291 2.19 18.18 -4.64
N ASN A 292 3.36 18.84 -4.68
CA ASN A 292 4.15 19.02 -5.89
C ASN A 292 3.35 19.63 -7.07
N ASP A 293 2.41 20.53 -6.77
CA ASP A 293 1.53 21.17 -7.75
C ASP A 293 0.63 20.21 -8.56
N ASP A 294 0.26 19.07 -7.96
CA ASP A 294 -0.72 18.16 -8.55
C ASP A 294 -2.09 18.83 -8.74
N LEU A 295 -2.41 19.20 -9.98
CA LEU A 295 -3.65 19.88 -10.35
C LEU A 295 -4.88 18.96 -10.32
N SER A 296 -4.71 17.65 -10.14
CA SER A 296 -5.84 16.72 -9.98
C SER A 296 -6.48 16.81 -8.59
N ARG A 297 -5.78 17.42 -7.63
CA ARG A 297 -6.18 17.49 -6.22
C ARG A 297 -6.40 18.94 -5.77
N LEU A 298 -7.07 19.09 -4.64
CA LEU A 298 -7.12 20.30 -3.83
C LEU A 298 -6.74 19.98 -2.39
N GLN A 299 -6.33 20.98 -1.63
CA GLN A 299 -6.07 20.88 -0.20
C GLN A 299 -7.20 21.52 0.59
N MET A 300 -7.57 20.91 1.71
CA MET A 300 -8.59 21.40 2.61
C MET A 300 -8.19 21.23 4.07
N THR A 301 -8.80 22.05 4.93
CA THR A 301 -8.62 21.99 6.39
C THR A 301 -9.70 21.21 7.11
N ALA A 302 -10.76 20.80 6.41
CA ALA A 302 -11.83 19.99 6.99
C ALA A 302 -11.23 18.67 7.49
N GLN A 303 -11.45 18.35 8.77
CA GLN A 303 -10.84 17.18 9.41
C GLN A 303 -11.37 15.88 8.79
N ILE A 304 -10.47 14.98 8.42
CA ILE A 304 -10.84 13.63 7.96
C ILE A 304 -10.06 12.58 8.75
N GLN A 305 -10.55 11.36 8.73
CA GLN A 305 -9.97 10.19 9.39
C GLN A 305 -10.09 8.99 8.43
N PRO A 306 -9.35 7.89 8.67
CA PRO A 306 -9.53 6.64 7.94
C PRO A 306 -11.01 6.24 7.88
N GLY A 307 -11.49 5.93 6.68
CA GLY A 307 -12.90 5.64 6.37
C GLY A 307 -13.66 6.77 5.66
N ASN A 308 -13.17 8.02 5.72
CA ASN A 308 -13.77 9.13 4.95
C ASN A 308 -13.40 9.10 3.45
N SER A 309 -12.39 8.31 3.08
CA SER A 309 -11.95 8.10 1.69
C SER A 309 -13.13 7.74 0.79
N GLY A 310 -13.25 8.45 -0.33
CA GLY A 310 -14.34 8.33 -1.30
C GLY A 310 -15.57 9.17 -0.95
N GLY A 311 -15.57 9.87 0.18
CA GLY A 311 -16.66 10.73 0.62
C GLY A 311 -16.76 12.06 -0.16
N PRO A 312 -17.95 12.68 -0.17
CA PRO A 312 -18.17 13.97 -0.82
C PRO A 312 -17.56 15.13 -0.04
N VAL A 313 -16.85 16.01 -0.76
CA VAL A 313 -16.53 17.37 -0.29
C VAL A 313 -17.50 18.33 -0.95
N MET A 314 -18.28 19.04 -0.14
CA MET A 314 -19.35 19.94 -0.57
C MET A 314 -19.03 21.39 -0.26
N ASN A 315 -19.43 22.31 -1.14
CA ASN A 315 -19.45 23.73 -0.80
C ASN A 315 -20.69 24.09 0.05
N ARG A 316 -20.81 25.36 0.44
CA ARG A 316 -21.96 25.87 1.21
C ARG A 316 -23.30 25.85 0.49
N SER A 317 -23.37 25.46 -0.77
CA SER A 317 -24.63 25.18 -1.49
C SER A 317 -24.99 23.69 -1.52
N GLY A 318 -24.17 22.83 -0.88
CA GLY A 318 -24.35 21.37 -0.93
C GLY A 318 -23.84 20.73 -2.23
N HIS A 319 -23.17 21.50 -3.10
CA HIS A 319 -22.65 20.96 -4.37
C HIS A 319 -21.26 20.36 -4.19
N ILE A 320 -21.01 19.22 -4.85
CA ILE A 320 -19.72 18.53 -4.83
C ILE A 320 -18.64 19.40 -5.49
N VAL A 321 -17.55 19.59 -4.78
CA VAL A 321 -16.33 20.28 -5.24
C VAL A 321 -15.11 19.36 -5.30
N ALA A 322 -15.12 18.26 -4.53
CA ALA A 322 -14.09 17.23 -4.57
C ALA A 322 -14.57 15.89 -3.98
N VAL A 323 -13.77 14.85 -4.15
CA VAL A 323 -13.89 13.53 -3.51
C VAL A 323 -12.73 13.36 -2.54
N VAL A 324 -13.01 13.04 -1.28
CA VAL A 324 -11.97 12.79 -0.26
C VAL A 324 -11.07 11.64 -0.70
N VAL A 325 -9.75 11.76 -0.49
CA VAL A 325 -8.79 10.65 -0.68
C VAL A 325 -8.24 10.20 0.67
N GLU A 326 -7.33 10.99 1.23
CA GLU A 326 -6.61 10.67 2.46
C GLU A 326 -6.05 11.94 3.12
N THR A 327 -5.67 11.81 4.39
CA THR A 327 -4.94 12.83 5.15
C THR A 327 -3.46 12.82 4.74
N ALA A 328 -2.81 13.98 4.73
CA ALA A 328 -1.35 14.02 4.62
C ALA A 328 -0.72 13.20 5.75
N ASN A 329 0.24 12.32 5.43
CA ASN A 329 0.93 11.55 6.45
C ASN A 329 1.82 12.48 7.32
N ASP A 330 1.37 12.76 8.54
CA ASP A 330 2.04 13.64 9.50
C ASP A 330 3.46 13.18 9.87
N GLU A 331 3.76 11.89 9.71
CA GLU A 331 5.07 11.28 9.96
C GLU A 331 6.02 11.54 8.79
N TYR A 332 5.56 11.33 7.55
CA TYR A 332 6.32 11.68 6.33
C TYR A 332 6.81 13.14 6.33
N PHE A 333 5.94 14.10 6.68
CA PHE A 333 6.33 15.51 6.70
C PHE A 333 7.24 15.88 7.88
N ARG A 334 7.10 15.19 9.00
CA ARG A 334 7.93 15.40 10.18
C ARG A 334 9.35 14.92 9.94
N ASP A 335 9.51 13.75 9.33
CA ASP A 335 10.81 13.11 9.18
C ASP A 335 11.61 13.70 8.00
N GLN A 336 10.93 14.02 6.89
CA GLN A 336 11.59 14.55 5.69
C GLN A 336 11.75 16.08 5.70
N ARG A 337 10.89 16.80 6.43
CA ARG A 337 10.88 18.29 6.41
C ARG A 337 10.94 18.94 7.80
N GLY A 338 11.04 18.16 8.86
CA GLY A 338 11.07 18.67 10.24
C GLY A 338 9.76 19.38 10.65
N ALA A 339 8.66 19.12 9.93
CA ALA A 339 7.41 19.85 10.08
C ALA A 339 6.27 18.89 10.43
N VAL A 340 5.66 19.09 11.60
CA VAL A 340 4.37 18.46 11.89
C VAL A 340 3.32 19.23 11.12
N ILE A 341 2.78 18.60 10.08
CA ILE A 341 1.63 19.17 9.39
C ILE A 341 0.39 18.87 10.22
N GLN A 342 -0.53 19.82 10.27
CA GLN A 342 -1.82 19.64 10.92
C GLN A 342 -2.88 20.18 9.97
N ASN A 343 -3.98 19.43 9.83
CA ASN A 343 -5.13 19.81 9.01
C ASN A 343 -4.79 20.01 7.52
N LEU A 344 -3.93 19.15 6.97
CA LEU A 344 -3.68 19.07 5.53
C LEU A 344 -4.34 17.81 4.98
N ASN A 345 -5.47 18.00 4.32
CA ASN A 345 -6.26 16.90 3.76
C ASN A 345 -6.44 17.12 2.27
N PHE A 346 -6.51 16.03 1.50
CA PHE A 346 -6.62 16.11 0.04
C PHE A 346 -7.97 15.64 -0.46
N GLY A 347 -8.42 16.27 -1.55
CA GLY A 347 -9.55 15.78 -2.32
C GLY A 347 -9.27 15.83 -3.82
N ILE A 348 -9.70 14.80 -4.55
CA ILE A 348 -9.72 14.77 -6.02
C ILE A 348 -10.73 15.81 -6.50
N GLN A 349 -10.33 16.73 -7.37
CA GLN A 349 -11.22 17.78 -7.85
C GLN A 349 -12.43 17.18 -8.58
N ASP A 350 -13.61 17.80 -8.41
CA ASP A 350 -14.84 17.38 -9.08
C ASP A 350 -14.71 17.28 -10.61
N SER A 351 -13.84 18.10 -11.21
CA SER A 351 -13.63 18.10 -12.66
C SER A 351 -13.08 16.77 -13.16
N LEU A 352 -12.19 16.14 -12.38
CA LEU A 352 -11.66 14.82 -12.67
C LEU A 352 -12.71 13.74 -12.41
N ALA A 353 -13.46 13.85 -11.30
CA ALA A 353 -14.58 12.96 -11.01
C ALA A 353 -15.63 12.97 -12.14
N ARG A 354 -16.01 14.15 -12.64
CA ARG A 354 -16.94 14.30 -13.76
C ARG A 354 -16.38 13.74 -15.06
N ALA A 355 -15.10 14.00 -15.38
CA ALA A 355 -14.47 13.40 -16.56
C ALA A 355 -14.44 11.86 -16.50
N PHE A 356 -14.23 11.29 -15.32
CA PHE A 356 -14.32 9.86 -15.09
C PHE A 356 -15.74 9.33 -15.31
N LEU A 357 -16.77 10.04 -14.83
CA LEU A 357 -18.17 9.69 -15.09
C LEU A 357 -18.55 9.81 -16.58
N ASP A 358 -18.10 10.87 -17.25
CA ASP A 358 -18.31 11.08 -18.70
C ASP A 358 -17.71 9.93 -19.51
N THR A 359 -16.48 9.52 -19.18
CA THR A 359 -15.77 8.41 -19.84
C THR A 359 -16.51 7.07 -19.67
N ASN A 360 -17.22 6.90 -18.55
CA ASN A 360 -18.01 5.71 -18.25
C ASN A 360 -19.49 5.83 -18.66
N ASN A 361 -19.86 6.87 -19.43
CA ASN A 361 -21.23 7.12 -19.89
C ASN A 361 -22.27 7.22 -18.75
N VAL A 362 -21.88 7.78 -17.60
CA VAL A 362 -22.78 7.98 -16.46
C VAL A 362 -23.33 9.39 -16.47
N SER A 363 -24.65 9.53 -16.55
CA SER A 363 -25.32 10.81 -16.36
C SER A 363 -25.30 11.24 -14.88
N TYR A 364 -24.86 12.46 -14.62
CA TYR A 364 -24.84 13.09 -13.29
C TYR A 364 -25.47 14.49 -13.32
N GLU A 365 -25.77 15.05 -12.14
CA GLU A 365 -26.35 16.38 -12.03
C GLU A 365 -25.28 17.46 -11.80
N THR A 366 -25.46 18.61 -12.42
CA THR A 366 -24.61 19.79 -12.21
C THR A 366 -25.46 21.01 -11.90
N ALA A 367 -24.97 21.85 -10.99
CA ALA A 367 -25.54 23.16 -10.74
C ALA A 367 -25.34 24.09 -11.95
N ALA A 368 -26.42 24.76 -12.38
CA ALA A 368 -26.37 25.74 -13.47
C ALA A 368 -25.73 27.07 -13.05
N THR A 369 -25.85 27.43 -11.77
CA THR A 369 -25.30 28.65 -11.16
C THR A 369 -24.80 28.34 -9.74
N GLU A 370 -24.03 29.25 -9.15
CA GLU A 370 -23.80 29.19 -7.69
C GLU A 370 -25.15 29.18 -6.96
N GLY A 371 -25.35 28.17 -6.10
CA GLY A 371 -26.59 27.97 -5.38
C GLY A 371 -26.71 28.91 -4.18
N GLN A 372 -27.87 28.91 -3.54
CA GLN A 372 -28.04 29.58 -2.26
C GLN A 372 -27.08 28.97 -1.21
N THR A 373 -26.55 29.79 -0.32
CA THR A 373 -25.83 29.33 0.88
C THR A 373 -26.81 28.67 1.84
N LEU A 374 -26.58 27.38 2.12
CA LEU A 374 -27.33 26.56 3.07
C LEU A 374 -26.65 26.57 4.45
N ALA A 375 -27.42 26.25 5.50
CA ALA A 375 -26.83 25.98 6.79
C ALA A 375 -26.09 24.63 6.75
N VAL A 376 -25.05 24.48 7.58
CA VAL A 376 -24.27 23.23 7.64
C VAL A 376 -25.15 22.02 8.00
N VAL A 377 -26.18 22.23 8.83
CA VAL A 377 -27.15 21.20 9.18
C VAL A 377 -27.96 20.72 7.97
N ASP A 378 -28.38 21.63 7.09
CA ASP A 378 -29.16 21.28 5.88
C ASP A 378 -28.28 20.49 4.89
N ILE A 379 -27.00 20.87 4.78
CA ILE A 379 -26.02 20.14 3.96
C ILE A 379 -25.82 18.73 4.52
N ALA A 380 -25.76 18.57 5.84
CA ALA A 380 -25.63 17.28 6.49
C ALA A 380 -26.85 16.37 6.23
N GLU A 381 -28.06 16.91 6.36
CA GLU A 381 -29.30 16.18 6.07
C GLU A 381 -29.37 15.74 4.61
N MET A 382 -28.95 16.61 3.68
CA MET A 382 -28.87 16.27 2.26
C MET A 382 -27.86 15.15 2.01
N ALA A 383 -26.63 15.28 2.55
CA ALA A 383 -25.55 14.33 2.34
C ALA A 383 -25.87 12.93 2.88
N GLN A 384 -26.60 12.85 4.00
CA GLN A 384 -27.10 11.60 4.57
C GLN A 384 -28.02 10.81 3.62
N GLY A 385 -28.69 11.49 2.68
CA GLY A 385 -29.62 10.85 1.74
C GLY A 385 -28.93 10.12 0.58
N PHE A 386 -27.70 10.50 0.25
CA PHE A 386 -26.97 9.95 -0.90
C PHE A 386 -25.61 9.33 -0.55
N THR A 387 -25.11 9.53 0.66
CA THR A 387 -23.79 9.04 1.12
C THR A 387 -23.94 7.83 2.01
N GLY A 388 -23.06 6.86 1.87
CA GLY A 388 -23.08 5.63 2.66
C GLY A 388 -21.70 5.02 2.82
N THR A 389 -21.64 4.00 3.67
CA THR A 389 -20.43 3.20 3.90
C THR A 389 -20.23 2.20 2.75
N ILE A 390 -18.99 2.05 2.30
CA ILE A 390 -18.55 0.94 1.44
C ILE A 390 -17.80 -0.08 2.29
N LEU A 391 -18.19 -1.35 2.19
CA LEU A 391 -17.52 -2.47 2.85
C LEU A 391 -16.94 -3.40 1.80
N CYS A 392 -15.66 -3.68 1.92
CA CYS A 392 -14.91 -4.58 1.07
C CYS A 392 -14.67 -5.90 1.80
N TYR A 393 -15.14 -7.00 1.23
CA TYR A 393 -14.91 -8.33 1.76
C TYR A 393 -14.09 -9.21 0.83
N GLN A 394 -13.30 -10.12 1.40
CA GLN A 394 -12.55 -11.17 0.70
C GLN A 394 -12.93 -12.57 1.15
#